data_AF-V9VVR1-F1
#
_entry.id   AF-V9VVR1-F1
#
_cell.length_a   1.000
_cell.length_b   1.000
_cell.length_c   1.000
_cell.angle_alpha   90.00
_cell.angle_beta   90.00
_cell.angle_gamma   90.00
#
_symmetry.space_group_name_H-M   'P 1'
#
loop_
_entity.id
_entity.type
_entity.pdbx_description
1 polymer ?
#
loop_
_entity_poly.entity_id
_entity_poly.type
_entity_poly.pdbx_seq_one_letter_code
_entity_poly.pdbx_strand_id
1 'polypeptide(L)'
;MYAAVKSSARAIDNAHVWLAEARRGDMGVEDISIAQIREQLSLAVNRKMFCGRRISATFKNAPGGQVLGARMDYTHRLLGFDWPQTARRPKRRPRSRAKKRPHITGFLQGDDIIERVSASDAAPGDLPRKPVSFPAGSNGWLQSLACRGEVELTESVTELCDPRKRPRTPLDLFEKSP
;
A
#
# COMPACT_ATOMS: atom_id res chain seq x y z
N MET A 1 22.72 24.10 45.17
CA MET A 1 23.67 23.98 44.03
C MET A 1 23.26 22.73 43.25
N TYR A 2 22.99 22.81 41.95
CA TYR A 2 22.66 21.66 41.11
C TYR A 2 23.88 21.28 40.26
N ALA A 3 24.17 19.99 40.14
CA ALA A 3 25.26 19.45 39.31
C ALA A 3 24.70 18.50 38.24
N ALA A 4 25.26 18.54 37.05
CA ALA A 4 24.85 17.66 35.96
C ALA A 4 25.34 16.23 36.21
N VAL A 5 24.41 15.26 36.22
CA VAL A 5 24.70 13.83 36.36
C VAL A 5 24.20 13.12 35.10
N LYS A 6 25.00 12.21 34.53
CA LYS A 6 24.59 11.40 33.36
C LYS A 6 23.59 10.32 33.80
N SER A 7 22.32 10.50 33.45
CA SER A 7 21.24 9.54 33.71
C SER A 7 20.60 8.95 32.43
N SER A 8 20.97 9.46 31.26
CA SER A 8 20.29 9.18 29.99
C SER A 8 20.29 7.71 29.58
N ALA A 9 21.39 6.98 29.79
CA ALA A 9 21.47 5.55 29.49
C ALA A 9 20.42 4.77 30.28
N ARG A 10 20.32 5.02 31.59
CA ARG A 10 19.34 4.38 32.46
C ARG A 10 17.90 4.78 32.13
N ALA A 11 17.69 6.02 31.68
CA ALA A 11 16.39 6.46 31.19
C ALA A 11 15.97 5.73 29.91
N ILE A 12 16.91 5.46 28.99
CA ILE A 12 16.67 4.70 27.75
C ILE A 12 16.32 3.24 28.07
N ASP A 13 17.09 2.59 28.97
CA ASP A 13 16.81 1.21 29.37
C ASP A 13 15.42 1.08 30.01
N ASN A 14 15.07 2.00 30.92
CA ASN A 14 13.74 2.05 31.53
C ASN A 14 12.64 2.25 30.47
N ALA A 15 12.88 3.10 29.47
CA ALA A 15 11.93 3.30 28.38
C ALA A 15 11.73 2.03 27.54
N HIS A 16 12.78 1.24 27.30
CA HIS A 16 12.66 -0.05 26.62
C HIS A 16 11.87 -1.07 27.44
N VAL A 17 12.06 -1.11 28.76
CA VAL A 17 11.28 -1.98 29.67
C VAL A 17 9.80 -1.58 29.65
N TRP A 18 9.49 -0.30 29.83
CA TRP A 18 8.10 0.18 29.76
C TRP A 18 7.45 -0.07 28.40
N LEU A 19 8.20 0.07 27.30
CA LEU A 19 7.68 -0.25 25.98
C LEU A 19 7.39 -1.76 25.84
N ALA A 20 8.21 -2.62 26.44
CA ALA A 20 7.97 -4.06 26.43
C ALA A 20 6.72 -4.43 27.24
N GLU A 21 6.54 -3.83 28.41
CA GLU A 21 5.33 -3.99 29.24
C GLU A 21 4.07 -3.52 28.49
N ALA A 22 4.11 -2.33 27.89
CA ALA A 22 3.00 -1.78 27.12
C ALA A 22 2.66 -2.64 25.89
N ARG A 23 3.67 -3.25 25.23
CA ARG A 23 3.46 -4.17 24.11
C ARG A 23 2.86 -5.50 24.55
N ARG A 24 3.22 -6.00 25.73
CA ARG A 24 2.70 -7.28 26.24
C ARG A 24 1.25 -7.16 26.67
N GLY A 25 0.85 -6.03 27.25
CA GLY A 25 -0.51 -5.80 27.73
C GLY A 25 -0.87 -6.74 28.89
N ASP A 26 -2.13 -7.17 28.94
CA ASP A 26 -2.62 -8.06 29.99
C ASP A 26 -1.99 -9.47 29.90
N MET A 27 -1.34 -9.90 30.98
CA MET A 27 -0.72 -11.23 31.13
C MET A 27 -1.76 -12.35 31.24
N GLY A 28 -3.02 -12.04 31.52
CA GLY A 28 -4.13 -12.99 31.49
C GLY A 28 -4.57 -13.38 30.07
N VAL A 29 -4.15 -12.61 29.05
CA VAL A 29 -4.41 -12.91 27.64
C VAL A 29 -3.23 -13.66 27.03
N GLU A 30 -3.53 -14.73 26.30
CA GLU A 30 -2.53 -15.56 25.63
C GLU A 30 -1.70 -14.79 24.61
N ASP A 31 -0.38 -15.05 24.58
CA ASP A 31 0.55 -14.41 23.65
C ASP A 31 0.18 -14.69 22.19
N ILE A 32 0.30 -13.65 21.35
CA ILE A 32 0.09 -13.78 19.91
C ILE A 32 1.31 -14.45 19.28
N SER A 33 1.12 -15.63 18.69
CA SER A 33 2.18 -16.34 17.99
C SER A 33 2.53 -15.70 16.63
N ILE A 34 3.79 -15.84 16.22
CA ILE A 34 4.26 -15.40 14.88
C ILE A 34 3.45 -16.07 13.76
N ALA A 35 3.05 -17.33 13.95
CA ALA A 35 2.21 -18.04 13.00
C ALA A 35 0.82 -17.40 12.85
N GLN A 36 0.19 -16.98 13.96
CA GLN A 36 -1.09 -16.26 13.91
C GLN A 36 -0.95 -14.92 13.17
N ILE A 37 0.09 -14.13 13.47
CA ILE A 37 0.33 -12.85 12.78
C ILE A 37 0.49 -13.07 11.28
N ARG A 38 1.31 -14.06 10.89
CA ARG A 38 1.58 -14.35 9.47
C ARG A 38 0.34 -14.83 8.71
N GLU A 39 -0.44 -15.74 9.29
CA GLU A 39 -1.54 -16.41 8.60
C GLU A 39 -2.87 -15.65 8.69
N GLN A 40 -3.14 -14.92 9.79
CA GLN A 40 -4.43 -14.26 10.05
C GLN A 40 -4.39 -12.74 9.80
N LEU A 41 -3.23 -12.11 10.00
CA LEU A 41 -3.02 -10.67 9.76
C LEU A 41 -2.20 -10.44 8.48
N SER A 42 -2.39 -11.32 7.48
CA SER A 42 -1.57 -11.32 6.26
C SER A 42 -1.64 -10.02 5.46
N LEU A 43 -2.72 -9.24 5.57
CA LEU A 43 -2.85 -7.92 4.93
C LEU A 43 -2.04 -6.83 5.63
N ALA A 44 -1.80 -6.95 6.94
CA ALA A 44 -0.92 -6.04 7.68
C ALA A 44 0.56 -6.40 7.45
N VAL A 45 0.88 -7.68 7.29
CA VAL A 45 2.25 -8.17 7.06
C VAL A 45 2.67 -8.01 5.59
N ASN A 46 1.80 -8.35 4.65
CA ASN A 46 2.11 -8.24 3.22
C ASN A 46 1.94 -6.81 2.72
N ARG A 47 3.05 -6.06 2.66
CA ARG A 47 3.19 -4.91 1.75
C ARG A 47 3.38 -5.30 0.28
N LYS A 48 3.59 -6.59 -0.03
CA LYS A 48 3.73 -7.08 -1.41
C LYS A 48 2.33 -7.31 -2.03
N MET A 49 2.12 -6.74 -3.22
CA MET A 49 0.90 -6.96 -4.01
C MET A 49 0.74 -8.45 -4.34
N PHE A 50 -0.24 -9.10 -3.72
CA PHE A 50 -0.65 -10.45 -4.12
C PHE A 50 -1.47 -10.36 -5.41
N CYS A 51 -0.91 -10.85 -6.53
CA CYS A 51 -1.58 -10.85 -7.83
C CYS A 51 -2.65 -11.96 -7.90
N GLY A 52 -3.78 -11.74 -7.21
CA GLY A 52 -4.96 -12.62 -7.23
C GLY A 52 -6.21 -11.96 -7.83
N ARG A 53 -6.09 -10.73 -8.32
CA ARG A 53 -7.18 -9.88 -8.79
C ARG A 53 -6.90 -9.37 -10.21
N ARG A 54 -7.95 -9.26 -11.02
CA ARG A 54 -7.93 -8.63 -12.34
C ARG A 54 -9.26 -7.93 -12.56
N ILE A 55 -9.25 -6.61 -12.52
CA ILE A 55 -10.44 -5.78 -12.75
C ILE A 55 -10.12 -4.70 -13.77
N SER A 56 -11.16 -4.17 -14.40
CA SER A 56 -11.05 -3.04 -15.32
C SER A 56 -12.19 -2.07 -15.06
N ALA A 57 -11.87 -0.79 -14.95
CA ALA A 57 -12.87 0.26 -14.91
C ALA A 57 -13.30 0.69 -16.34
N THR A 58 -12.46 0.48 -17.35
CA THR A 58 -12.72 0.92 -18.73
C THR A 58 -13.66 -0.01 -19.49
N PHE A 59 -13.60 -1.32 -19.23
CA PHE A 59 -14.46 -2.31 -19.90
C PHE A 59 -15.34 -3.03 -18.91
N LYS A 60 -16.64 -3.13 -19.23
CA LYS A 60 -17.59 -3.99 -18.50
C LYS A 60 -17.15 -5.45 -18.54
N ASN A 61 -16.79 -5.94 -19.73
CA ASN A 61 -16.35 -7.31 -19.96
C ASN A 61 -15.00 -7.33 -20.68
N ALA A 62 -13.95 -7.85 -20.02
CA ALA A 62 -12.65 -8.05 -20.63
C ALA A 62 -12.44 -9.53 -20.99
N PRO A 63 -11.74 -9.86 -22.10
CA PRO A 63 -11.37 -11.23 -22.42
C PRO A 63 -10.68 -11.92 -21.23
N GLY A 64 -11.12 -13.14 -20.90
CA GLY A 64 -10.69 -13.86 -19.69
C GLY A 64 -11.45 -13.50 -18.39
N GLY A 65 -12.40 -12.57 -18.45
CA GLY A 65 -13.30 -12.17 -17.36
C GLY A 65 -12.66 -11.30 -16.27
N GLN A 66 -13.50 -10.64 -15.48
CA GLN A 66 -13.04 -9.91 -14.28
C GLN A 66 -12.97 -10.87 -13.08
N VAL A 67 -11.93 -10.72 -12.26
CA VAL A 67 -11.69 -11.50 -11.04
C VAL A 67 -11.46 -10.55 -9.89
N LEU A 68 -12.41 -10.50 -8.95
CA LEU A 68 -12.36 -9.60 -7.78
C LEU A 68 -11.27 -9.98 -6.77
N GLY A 69 -10.94 -11.28 -6.68
CA GLY A 69 -10.01 -11.80 -5.67
C GLY A 69 -10.55 -11.69 -4.24
N ALA A 70 -9.69 -11.88 -3.24
CA ALA A 70 -10.03 -11.72 -1.83
C ALA A 70 -9.88 -10.24 -1.42
N ARG A 71 -10.99 -9.48 -1.41
CA ARG A 71 -11.02 -8.03 -1.13
C ARG A 71 -12.27 -7.61 -0.35
N MET A 72 -12.18 -6.45 0.29
CA MET A 72 -13.26 -5.85 1.10
C MET A 72 -14.11 -4.80 0.36
N ASP A 73 -13.82 -4.52 -0.92
CA ASP A 73 -14.38 -3.39 -1.68
C ASP A 73 -15.92 -3.33 -1.73
N TYR A 74 -16.60 -4.46 -1.52
CA TYR A 74 -18.05 -4.59 -1.54
C TYR A 74 -18.62 -5.13 -0.23
N THR A 75 -17.82 -5.12 0.84
CA THR A 75 -18.27 -5.54 2.17
C THR A 75 -18.80 -4.32 2.91
N HIS A 76 -19.97 -4.47 3.55
CA HIS A 76 -20.48 -3.43 4.44
C HIS A 76 -19.54 -3.28 5.64
N ARG A 77 -19.12 -2.04 5.94
CA ARG A 77 -18.23 -1.74 7.07
C ARG A 77 -19.00 -1.63 8.37
N LEU A 78 -19.67 -2.72 8.74
CA LEU A 78 -20.36 -2.86 10.02
C LEU A 78 -19.44 -3.59 11.01
N LEU A 79 -19.48 -3.19 12.27
CA LEU A 79 -18.75 -3.90 13.32
C LEU A 79 -19.41 -5.27 13.55
N GLY A 80 -18.63 -6.34 13.40
CA GLY A 80 -19.07 -7.71 13.66
C GLY A 80 -18.91 -8.06 15.13
N PHE A 81 -19.94 -7.84 15.94
CA PHE A 81 -19.92 -8.12 17.38
C PHE A 81 -20.06 -9.62 17.72
N ASP A 82 -20.39 -10.45 16.74
CA ASP A 82 -20.60 -11.90 16.86
C ASP A 82 -19.30 -12.74 16.67
N TRP A 83 -18.17 -12.08 16.42
CA TRP A 83 -16.86 -12.70 16.37
C TRP A 83 -16.34 -13.02 17.79
N PRO A 84 -15.80 -14.23 18.08
CA PRO A 84 -15.40 -15.31 17.16
C PRO A 84 -16.44 -16.45 17.03
N GLN A 85 -17.60 -16.34 17.68
CA GLN A 85 -18.55 -17.44 17.86
C GLN A 85 -19.17 -17.92 16.54
N THR A 86 -19.24 -17.07 15.51
CA THR A 86 -19.72 -17.40 14.15
C THR A 86 -18.61 -17.63 13.14
N ALA A 87 -17.33 -17.70 13.55
CA ALA A 87 -16.17 -17.85 12.68
C ALA A 87 -16.11 -19.23 11.98
N ARG A 88 -16.97 -19.46 10.98
CA ARG A 88 -16.92 -20.64 10.13
C ARG A 88 -15.65 -20.60 9.30
N ARG A 89 -14.77 -21.59 9.48
CA ARG A 89 -13.61 -21.79 8.61
C ARG A 89 -14.08 -21.95 7.16
N PRO A 90 -13.72 -21.04 6.24
CA PRO A 90 -14.17 -21.13 4.86
C PRO A 90 -13.55 -22.35 4.17
N LYS A 91 -14.37 -23.10 3.43
CA LYS A 91 -13.87 -24.20 2.59
C LYS A 91 -12.97 -23.62 1.50
N ARG A 92 -11.73 -24.12 1.37
CA ARG A 92 -10.80 -23.69 0.31
C ARG A 92 -11.42 -24.00 -1.05
N ARG A 93 -11.57 -22.97 -1.91
CA ARG A 93 -12.00 -23.15 -3.29
C ARG A 93 -10.86 -23.72 -4.14
N PRO A 94 -11.15 -24.66 -5.06
CA PRO A 94 -10.16 -25.13 -6.02
C PRO A 94 -9.71 -23.99 -6.93
N ARG A 95 -8.42 -23.94 -7.25
CA ARG A 95 -7.85 -22.95 -8.18
C ARG A 95 -8.39 -23.24 -9.59
N SER A 96 -9.11 -22.29 -10.19
CA SER A 96 -9.57 -22.41 -11.58
C SER A 96 -8.39 -22.35 -12.55
N ARG A 97 -8.40 -23.16 -13.61
CA ARG A 97 -7.39 -23.12 -14.68
C ARG A 97 -7.26 -21.72 -15.29
N ALA A 98 -6.02 -21.31 -15.56
CA ALA A 98 -5.71 -20.01 -16.14
C ALA A 98 -6.26 -19.91 -17.57
N LYS A 99 -7.34 -19.14 -17.76
CA LYS A 99 -7.75 -18.66 -19.09
C LYS A 99 -6.71 -17.65 -19.59
N LYS A 100 -6.52 -17.54 -20.91
CA LYS A 100 -5.73 -16.43 -21.49
C LYS A 100 -6.31 -15.10 -21.00
N ARG A 101 -5.47 -14.24 -20.44
CA ARG A 101 -5.83 -12.93 -19.86
C ARG A 101 -4.91 -11.86 -20.44
N PRO A 102 -5.18 -11.39 -21.66
CA PRO A 102 -4.41 -10.29 -22.25
C PRO A 102 -4.52 -9.03 -21.40
N HIS A 103 -3.46 -8.21 -21.45
CA HIS A 103 -3.40 -6.92 -20.76
C HIS A 103 -4.33 -5.92 -21.47
N ILE A 104 -5.09 -5.15 -20.69
CA ILE A 104 -6.16 -4.30 -21.23
C ILE A 104 -5.58 -3.13 -22.06
N THR A 105 -4.43 -2.61 -21.64
CA THR A 105 -3.65 -1.62 -22.39
C THR A 105 -3.37 -2.07 -23.82
N GLY A 106 -3.20 -3.37 -24.08
CA GLY A 106 -2.95 -3.88 -25.44
C GLY A 106 -4.13 -3.69 -26.40
N PHE A 107 -5.36 -3.73 -25.89
CA PHE A 107 -6.55 -3.43 -26.70
C PHE A 107 -6.64 -1.94 -27.01
N LEU A 108 -6.46 -1.10 -25.99
CA LEU A 108 -6.49 0.36 -26.14
C LEU A 108 -5.40 0.86 -27.10
N GLN A 109 -4.22 0.23 -27.11
CA GLN A 109 -3.16 0.51 -28.09
C GLN A 109 -3.51 0.01 -29.50
N GLY A 110 -4.24 -1.11 -29.62
CA GLY A 110 -4.68 -1.63 -30.91
C GLY A 110 -5.73 -0.73 -31.58
N ASP A 111 -6.55 -0.07 -30.76
CA ASP A 111 -7.58 0.89 -31.18
C ASP A 111 -7.05 2.33 -31.29
N ASP A 112 -5.75 2.54 -31.13
CA ASP A 112 -5.07 3.85 -31.16
C ASP A 112 -5.63 4.88 -30.15
N ILE A 113 -6.18 4.40 -29.03
CA ILE A 113 -6.72 5.24 -27.95
C ILE A 113 -5.60 5.74 -27.03
N ILE A 114 -4.51 4.97 -26.91
CA ILE A 114 -3.35 5.32 -26.07
C ILE A 114 -2.05 4.99 -26.79
N GLU A 115 -1.02 5.78 -26.50
CA GLU A 115 0.32 5.57 -27.02
C GLU A 115 0.92 4.24 -26.53
N ARG A 116 1.69 3.60 -27.41
CA ARG A 116 2.50 2.44 -27.04
C ARG A 116 3.86 2.89 -26.51
N VAL A 117 4.10 2.61 -25.23
CA VAL A 117 5.42 2.78 -24.62
C VAL A 117 6.35 1.69 -25.14
N SER A 118 7.39 2.09 -25.86
CA SER A 118 8.44 1.18 -26.34
C SER A 118 9.24 0.62 -25.16
N ALA A 119 9.58 -0.67 -25.24
CA ALA A 119 10.53 -1.25 -24.30
C ALA A 119 11.89 -0.55 -24.45
N SER A 120 12.55 -0.33 -23.32
CA SER A 120 13.91 0.21 -23.27
C SER A 120 14.79 -0.76 -22.49
N ASP A 121 15.94 -1.10 -23.08
CA ASP A 121 16.97 -1.92 -22.43
C ASP A 121 17.91 -1.08 -21.56
N ALA A 122 17.62 0.22 -21.38
CA ALA A 122 18.39 1.07 -20.48
C ALA A 122 18.32 0.50 -19.05
N ALA A 123 19.50 0.33 -18.43
CA ALA A 123 19.60 -0.23 -17.09
C ALA A 123 18.74 0.60 -16.10
N PRO A 124 17.85 -0.04 -15.31
CA PRO A 124 17.09 0.65 -14.29
C PRO A 124 18.02 1.31 -13.25
N GLY A 125 17.59 2.44 -12.69
CA GLY A 125 18.26 3.02 -11.53
C GLY A 125 18.32 2.03 -10.37
N ASP A 126 19.35 2.16 -9.53
CA ASP A 126 19.56 1.30 -8.35
C ASP A 126 19.63 2.16 -7.10
N LEU A 127 18.47 2.60 -6.63
CA LEU A 127 18.30 3.51 -5.50
C LEU A 127 18.91 3.00 -4.17
N PRO A 128 18.93 1.68 -3.87
CA PRO A 128 19.70 1.15 -2.74
C PRO A 128 21.20 1.39 -2.80
N ARG A 129 21.79 1.44 -4.01
CA ARG A 129 23.24 1.59 -4.20
C ARG A 129 23.66 3.01 -4.53
N LYS A 130 22.79 3.79 -5.17
CA LYS A 130 23.07 5.18 -5.57
C LYS A 130 21.96 6.10 -5.08
N PRO A 131 22.28 7.16 -4.32
CA PRO A 131 21.28 8.14 -3.93
C PRO A 131 20.65 8.78 -5.16
N VAL A 132 19.35 9.06 -5.10
CA VAL A 132 18.64 9.70 -6.21
C VAL A 132 19.00 11.19 -6.25
N SER A 133 19.29 11.70 -7.45
CA SER A 133 19.50 13.14 -7.68
C SER A 133 18.29 13.70 -8.42
N PHE A 134 17.87 14.91 -8.06
CA PHE A 134 16.76 15.59 -8.74
C PHE A 134 17.29 16.57 -9.79
N PRO A 135 16.67 16.65 -10.98
CA PRO A 135 15.49 15.90 -11.41
C PRO A 135 15.80 14.42 -11.73
N ALA A 136 14.98 13.50 -11.18
CA ALA A 136 15.13 12.08 -11.42
C ALA A 136 14.35 11.64 -12.67
N GLY A 137 14.89 10.68 -13.43
CA GLY A 137 14.18 10.04 -14.54
C GLY A 137 13.06 9.10 -14.07
N SER A 138 12.17 8.69 -14.98
CA SER A 138 11.00 7.83 -14.71
C SER A 138 11.34 6.55 -13.92
N ASN A 139 12.43 5.87 -14.28
CA ASN A 139 12.87 4.64 -13.59
C ASN A 139 13.21 4.89 -12.11
N GLY A 140 13.88 5.99 -11.80
CA GLY A 140 14.22 6.36 -10.42
C GLY A 140 12.99 6.71 -9.61
N TRP A 141 12.03 7.42 -10.21
CA TRP A 141 10.73 7.72 -9.60
C TRP A 141 9.92 6.46 -9.30
N LEU A 142 9.74 5.57 -10.28
CA LEU A 142 8.99 4.32 -10.11
C LEU A 142 9.61 3.42 -9.04
N GLN A 143 10.94 3.34 -8.99
CA GLN A 143 11.64 2.57 -7.95
C GLN A 143 11.46 3.19 -6.55
N SER A 144 11.53 4.52 -6.45
CA SER A 144 11.27 5.22 -5.18
C SER A 144 9.86 4.94 -4.65
N LEU A 145 8.86 5.08 -5.53
CA LEU A 145 7.45 4.80 -5.21
C LEU A 145 7.23 3.34 -4.78
N ALA A 146 7.81 2.38 -5.52
CA ALA A 146 7.61 0.96 -5.25
C ALA A 146 8.33 0.47 -3.98
N CYS A 147 9.53 0.95 -3.69
CA CYS A 147 10.37 0.41 -2.61
C CYS A 147 10.29 1.19 -1.31
N ARG A 148 10.02 2.50 -1.36
CA ARG A 148 10.10 3.40 -0.19
C ARG A 148 8.89 4.31 -0.03
N GLY A 149 7.90 4.23 -0.91
CA GLY A 149 6.64 4.93 -0.74
C GLY A 149 5.98 4.53 0.58
N GLU A 150 5.69 5.52 1.41
CA GLU A 150 4.65 5.38 2.43
C GLU A 150 3.30 5.54 1.73
N VAL A 151 2.40 4.60 1.97
CA VAL A 151 1.12 4.51 1.25
C VAL A 151 0.30 5.79 1.46
N GLU A 152 0.23 6.28 2.69
CA GLU A 152 -0.51 7.51 3.03
C GLU A 152 0.09 8.78 2.40
N LEU A 153 1.42 8.88 2.36
CA LEU A 153 2.10 10.00 1.72
C LEU A 153 1.94 9.99 0.20
N THR A 154 1.93 8.80 -0.42
CA THR A 154 1.72 8.68 -1.87
C THR A 154 0.26 8.93 -2.25
N GLU A 155 -0.70 8.47 -1.45
CA GLU A 155 -2.12 8.77 -1.65
C GLU A 155 -2.41 10.27 -1.51
N SER A 156 -1.94 10.91 -0.45
CA SER A 156 -2.14 12.36 -0.24
C SER A 156 -1.51 13.22 -1.34
N VAL A 157 -0.31 12.89 -1.80
CA VAL A 157 0.32 13.59 -2.95
C VAL A 157 -0.50 13.40 -4.23
N THR A 158 -1.04 12.20 -4.46
CA THR A 158 -1.91 11.93 -5.62
C THR A 158 -3.19 12.78 -5.57
N GLU A 159 -3.78 12.95 -4.38
CA GLU A 159 -4.95 13.82 -4.21
C GLU A 159 -4.61 15.31 -4.39
N LEU A 160 -3.45 15.77 -3.94
CA LEU A 160 -2.98 17.16 -4.14
C LEU A 160 -2.61 17.47 -5.61
N CYS A 161 -2.31 16.45 -6.40
CA CYS A 161 -2.11 16.59 -7.84
C CYS A 161 -3.43 16.70 -8.62
N ASP A 162 -4.58 16.38 -8.02
CA ASP A 162 -5.89 16.60 -8.65
C ASP A 162 -6.26 18.09 -8.54
N PRO A 163 -6.34 18.83 -9.67
CA PRO A 163 -6.64 20.26 -9.65
C PRO A 163 -8.03 20.58 -9.08
N ARG A 164 -8.94 19.59 -9.01
CA ARG A 164 -10.27 19.76 -8.40
C ARG A 164 -10.25 19.63 -6.88
N LYS A 165 -9.23 18.98 -6.32
CA LYS A 165 -9.07 18.73 -4.88
C LYS A 165 -7.99 19.59 -4.23
N ARG A 166 -7.21 20.34 -5.01
CA ARG A 166 -6.23 21.29 -4.44
C ARG A 166 -6.92 22.31 -3.54
N PRO A 167 -6.47 22.48 -2.28
CA PRO A 167 -6.91 23.61 -1.49
C PRO A 167 -6.49 24.90 -2.21
N ARG A 168 -7.43 25.83 -2.41
CA ARG A 168 -7.10 27.15 -2.96
C ARG A 168 -6.13 27.82 -2.00
N THR A 169 -4.91 28.06 -2.46
CA THR A 169 -3.94 28.82 -1.70
C THR A 169 -4.24 30.31 -1.85
N PRO A 170 -3.81 31.16 -0.91
CA PRO A 170 -3.92 32.61 -1.07
C PRO A 170 -3.30 33.13 -2.38
N LEU A 171 -2.30 32.43 -2.93
CA LEU A 171 -1.67 32.74 -4.21
C LEU A 171 -2.60 32.54 -5.42
N ASP A 172 -3.51 31.55 -5.38
CA ASP A 172 -4.48 31.31 -6.45
C ASP A 172 -5.56 32.41 -6.54
N LEU A 173 -5.70 33.23 -5.49
CA LEU A 173 -6.61 34.38 -5.47
C LEU A 173 -5.99 35.65 -6.07
N PHE A 174 -4.67 35.72 -6.19
CA PHE A 174 -3.96 36.88 -6.77
C PHE A 174 -3.80 36.81 -8.29
N GLU A 175 -3.90 35.63 -8.90
CA GLU A 175 -3.86 35.48 -10.38
C GLU A 175 -5.21 35.78 -11.08
N LYS A 176 -6.26 36.11 -10.32
CA LYS A 176 -7.58 36.49 -10.85
C LYS A 176 -8.00 37.92 -10.48
N SER A 177 -7.09 38.88 -10.64
CA SER A 177 -7.49 40.28 -10.83
C SER A 177 -7.19 40.69 -12.29
N PRO A 178 -8.12 41.36 -12.97
CA PRO A 178 -7.98 41.76 -14.38
C PRO A 178 -6.86 42.77 -14.61
#